data_AF-A0A351GGX8-F1
#
_entry.id   AF-A0A351GGX8-F1
#
_cell.length_a   1.000
_cell.length_b   1.000
_cell.length_c   1.000
_cell.angle_alpha   90.00
_cell.angle_beta   90.00
_cell.angle_gamma   90.00
#
_symmetry.space_group_name_H-M   'P 1'
#
loop_
_entity.id
_entity.type
_entity.pdbx_description
1 polymer ?
#
loop_
_entity_poly.entity_id
_entity_poly.type
_entity_poly.pdbx_seq_one_letter_code
_entity_poly.pdbx_strand_id
1 'polypeptide(L)'
;MSLENTELTIGGTTFKGVYIAIMLSFATTIGGGIWAASEFFSRVATIEDDLGSIVIPDLSDIEQDLATVRTQLEDNNVAHLQGKLAELGVTLKNIGDRQQEVLDDASASTDKVNQLEKDFLILEDKVEEGLEDVQDFEKDVKTFKIEVDDLWKGLDAASSPLGG
;
A
#
# COMPACT_ATOMS: atom_id res chain seq x y z
N MET A 1 35.10 17.25 90.07
CA MET A 1 36.02 18.36 90.36
C MET A 1 35.39 19.62 89.78
N SER A 2 35.11 20.64 90.61
CA SER A 2 34.43 21.86 90.16
C SER A 2 35.41 22.78 89.42
N LEU A 3 34.99 23.33 88.28
CA LEU A 3 35.76 24.29 87.45
C LEU A 3 36.12 25.59 88.19
N GLU A 4 35.52 25.80 89.36
CA GLU A 4 35.75 26.94 90.24
C GLU A 4 37.17 26.99 90.84
N ASN A 5 37.78 25.82 91.10
CA ASN A 5 39.11 25.72 91.74
C ASN A 5 40.26 25.47 90.75
N THR A 6 40.00 25.54 89.44
CA THR A 6 41.05 25.39 88.43
C THR A 6 41.64 26.78 88.17
N GLU A 7 42.83 27.05 88.67
CA GLU A 7 43.54 28.30 88.43
C GLU A 7 44.71 28.06 87.47
N LEU A 8 44.76 28.78 86.36
CA LEU A 8 45.84 28.68 85.38
C LEU A 8 46.62 30.00 85.39
N THR A 9 47.91 29.94 85.71
CA THR A 9 48.79 31.12 85.73
C THR A 9 49.58 31.16 84.43
N ILE A 10 49.31 32.16 83.58
CA ILE A 10 50.03 32.39 82.33
C ILE A 10 50.64 33.79 82.40
N GLY A 11 51.97 33.90 82.26
CA GLY A 11 52.65 35.20 82.20
C GLY A 11 52.53 36.05 83.46
N GLY A 12 52.39 35.45 84.64
CA GLY A 12 52.30 36.17 85.93
C GLY A 12 50.91 36.65 86.33
N THR A 13 49.86 36.31 85.57
CA THR A 13 48.46 36.59 85.94
C THR A 13 47.67 35.29 86.12
N THR A 14 46.94 35.16 87.23
CA THR A 14 46.14 33.97 87.56
C THR A 14 44.72 34.10 87.00
N PHE A 15 44.33 33.19 86.11
CA PHE A 15 42.98 33.14 85.54
C PHE A 15 42.17 32.00 86.16
N LYS A 16 40.94 32.29 86.61
CA LYS A 16 39.99 31.25 87.05
C LYS A 16 39.49 30.45 85.84
N GLY A 17 39.38 29.14 85.99
CA GLY A 17 39.02 28.19 84.93
C GLY A 17 37.65 28.46 84.30
N VAL A 18 36.73 29.10 85.04
CA VAL A 18 35.43 29.56 84.52
C VAL A 18 35.61 30.57 83.36
N TYR A 19 36.56 31.51 83.46
CA TYR A 19 36.81 32.48 82.38
C TYR A 19 37.42 31.82 81.15
N ILE A 20 38.30 30.83 81.35
CA ILE A 20 38.90 30.07 80.26
C ILE A 20 37.83 29.24 79.54
N ALA A 21 36.93 28.59 80.28
CA ALA A 21 35.82 27.82 79.70
C ALA A 21 34.87 28.69 78.86
N ILE A 22 34.58 29.91 79.33
CA ILE A 22 33.77 30.88 78.58
C ILE A 22 34.49 31.34 77.31
N MET A 23 35.78 31.66 77.38
CA MET A 23 36.54 32.07 76.20
C MET A 23 36.69 30.93 75.19
N LEU A 24 36.89 29.70 75.66
CA LEU A 24 36.98 28.50 74.82
C LEU A 24 35.63 28.21 74.13
N SER A 25 34.50 28.38 74.82
CA SER A 25 33.18 28.20 74.21
C SER A 25 32.91 29.26 73.14
N PHE A 26 33.21 30.53 73.40
CA PHE A 26 33.13 31.58 72.37
C PHE A 26 34.05 31.31 71.19
N ALA A 27 35.30 30.91 71.43
CA ALA A 27 36.25 30.56 70.37
C ALA A 27 35.78 29.38 69.53
N THR A 28 35.19 28.35 70.15
CA THR A 28 34.67 27.17 69.46
C THR A 28 33.41 27.49 68.65
N THR A 29 32.51 28.34 69.17
CA THR A 29 31.32 28.80 68.43
C THR A 29 31.69 29.66 67.24
N ILE A 30 32.65 30.58 67.38
CA ILE A 30 33.14 31.41 66.26
C ILE A 30 33.85 30.52 65.22
N GLY A 31 34.74 29.63 65.67
CA GLY A 31 35.45 28.70 64.78
C GLY A 31 34.51 27.75 64.03
N GLY A 32 33.53 27.18 64.73
CA GLY A 32 32.51 26.33 64.13
C GLY A 32 31.57 27.09 63.18
N GLY A 33 31.24 28.34 63.49
CA GLY A 33 30.43 29.21 62.64
C GLY A 33 31.12 29.57 61.32
N ILE A 34 32.42 29.86 61.35
CA ILE A 34 33.23 30.13 60.15
C ILE A 34 33.31 28.88 59.26
N TRP A 35 33.53 27.71 59.86
CA TRP A 35 33.59 26.45 59.10
C TRP A 35 32.24 26.10 58.46
N ALA A 36 31.14 26.21 59.20
CA ALA A 36 29.80 25.97 58.67
C ALA A 36 29.41 26.96 57.57
N ALA A 37 29.80 28.24 57.69
CA ALA A 37 29.60 29.24 56.65
C ALA A 37 30.44 28.97 55.40
N SER A 38 31.69 28.52 55.58
CA SER A 38 32.57 28.14 54.47
C SER A 38 32.02 26.94 53.69
N GLU A 39 31.53 25.92 54.38
CA GLU A 39 30.97 24.72 53.72
C GLU A 39 29.69 25.07 52.95
N PHE A 40 28.84 25.92 53.54
CA PHE A 40 27.65 26.41 52.84
C PHE A 40 28.02 27.18 51.57
N PHE A 41 29.02 28.07 51.64
CA PHE A 41 29.47 28.84 50.48
C PHE A 41 30.08 27.94 49.40
N SER A 42 30.95 26.99 49.78
CA SER A 42 31.54 26.03 48.85
C SER A 42 30.46 25.19 48.17
N ARG A 43 29.48 24.69 48.91
CA ARG A 43 28.36 23.93 48.33
C ARG A 43 27.51 24.77 47.38
N VAL A 44 27.26 26.03 47.70
CA VAL A 44 26.55 26.95 46.77
C VAL A 44 27.38 27.18 45.52
N ALA A 45 28.69 27.42 45.64
CA ALA A 45 29.58 27.60 44.50
C ALA A 45 29.66 26.35 43.62
N THR A 46 29.70 25.15 44.20
CA THR A 46 29.63 23.89 43.45
C THR A 46 28.29 23.72 42.74
N ILE A 47 27.18 24.06 43.39
CA ILE A 47 25.86 24.03 42.73
C ILE A 47 25.79 25.03 41.58
N GLU A 48 26.37 26.22 41.75
CA GLU A 48 26.41 27.25 40.70
C GLU A 48 27.27 26.80 39.50
N ASP A 49 28.41 26.17 39.76
CA ASP A 49 29.29 25.57 38.74
C ASP A 49 28.58 24.41 38.01
N ASP A 50 27.95 23.51 38.77
CA ASP A 50 27.16 22.39 38.23
C ASP A 50 26.01 22.92 37.36
N LEU A 51 25.24 23.90 37.83
CA LEU A 51 24.14 24.51 37.08
C LEU A 51 24.62 25.28 35.85
N GLY A 52 25.77 25.95 35.94
CA GLY A 52 26.40 26.67 34.82
C GLY A 52 26.85 25.73 33.70
N SER A 53 27.12 24.46 34.04
CA SER A 53 27.53 23.42 33.08
C SER A 53 26.35 22.67 32.43
N ILE A 54 25.11 22.89 32.89
CA ILE A 54 23.92 22.25 32.30
C ILE A 54 23.65 22.88 30.93
N VAL A 55 24.11 22.21 29.88
CA VAL A 55 23.68 22.49 28.51
C VAL A 55 22.28 21.91 28.33
N ILE A 56 21.28 22.78 28.18
CA ILE A 56 19.95 22.34 27.76
C ILE A 56 20.08 21.76 26.34
N PRO A 57 19.76 20.47 26.12
CA PRO A 57 19.85 19.88 24.80
C PRO A 57 18.91 20.61 23.85
N ASP A 58 19.39 20.89 22.63
CA ASP A 58 18.57 21.47 21.57
C ASP A 58 17.51 20.45 21.13
N LEU A 59 16.24 20.82 21.27
CA LEU A 59 15.09 19.99 20.91
C LEU A 59 14.54 20.33 19.52
N SER A 60 15.15 21.29 18.81
CA SER A 60 14.65 21.78 17.52
C SER A 60 14.49 20.67 16.48
N ASP A 61 15.44 19.73 16.42
CA ASP A 61 15.39 18.59 15.49
C ASP A 61 14.22 17.65 15.83
N ILE A 62 14.00 17.39 17.12
CA ILE A 62 12.88 16.54 17.59
C ILE A 62 11.54 17.22 17.32
N GLU A 63 11.46 18.54 17.50
CA GLU A 63 10.26 19.32 17.19
C GLU A 63 9.95 19.30 15.68
N GLN A 64 10.99 19.42 14.84
CA GLN A 64 10.87 19.34 13.39
C GLN A 64 10.43 17.95 12.92
N ASP A 65 11.02 16.88 13.48
CA ASP A 65 10.66 15.51 13.19
C ASP A 65 9.22 15.21 13.63
N LEU A 66 8.83 15.65 14.83
CA LEU A 66 7.48 15.49 15.34
C LEU A 66 6.45 16.27 14.51
N ALA A 67 6.78 17.47 14.06
CA ALA A 67 5.95 18.25 13.15
C ALA A 67 5.77 17.52 11.80
N THR A 68 6.85 16.97 11.25
CA THR A 68 6.81 16.19 10.00
C THR A 68 5.97 14.94 10.15
N VAL A 69 6.16 14.18 11.23
CA VAL A 69 5.36 12.98 11.54
C VAL A 69 3.88 13.34 11.70
N ARG A 70 3.57 14.45 12.38
CA ARG A 70 2.19 14.92 12.55
C ARG A 70 1.54 15.28 11.21
N THR A 71 2.24 16.03 10.36
CA THR A 71 1.77 16.35 9.01
C THR A 71 1.55 15.10 8.18
N GLN A 72 2.50 14.16 8.19
CA GLN A 72 2.35 12.90 7.47
C GLN A 72 1.17 12.07 7.99
N LEU A 73 0.89 12.08 9.29
CA LEU A 73 -0.26 11.38 9.87
C LEU A 73 -1.59 12.07 9.55
N GLU A 74 -1.62 13.41 9.48
CA GLU A 74 -2.79 14.19 9.06
C GLU A 74 -3.07 14.02 7.54
N ASP A 75 -2.03 13.99 6.70
CA ASP A 75 -2.15 13.76 5.26
C ASP A 75 -2.55 12.31 4.93
N ASN A 76 -2.00 11.34 5.66
CA ASN A 76 -2.37 9.93 5.56
C ASN A 76 -3.58 9.57 6.44
N ASN A 77 -4.28 10.57 6.98
CA ASN A 77 -5.40 10.33 7.88
C ASN A 77 -6.53 9.60 7.15
N VAL A 78 -7.37 8.97 7.96
CA VAL A 78 -8.53 8.17 7.62
C VAL A 78 -9.38 8.79 6.51
N ALA A 79 -9.53 10.12 6.44
CA ALA A 79 -10.29 10.79 5.37
C ALA A 79 -9.70 10.58 3.96
N HIS A 80 -8.37 10.69 3.81
CA HIS A 80 -7.70 10.48 2.52
C HIS A 80 -7.75 9.00 2.12
N LEU A 81 -7.48 8.10 3.07
CA LEU A 81 -7.59 6.65 2.85
C LEU A 81 -9.03 6.22 2.56
N GLN A 82 -10.03 6.80 3.21
CA GLN A 82 -11.45 6.58 2.92
C GLN A 82 -11.81 7.02 1.51
N GLY A 83 -11.28 8.15 1.03
CA GLY A 83 -11.45 8.60 -0.35
C GLY A 83 -10.89 7.59 -1.35
N LYS A 84 -9.64 7.13 -1.14
CA LYS A 84 -9.00 6.11 -1.99
C LYS A 84 -9.72 4.76 -1.93
N LEU A 85 -10.24 4.35 -0.77
CA LEU A 85 -11.02 3.13 -0.62
C LEU A 85 -12.39 3.23 -1.29
N ALA A 86 -13.04 4.39 -1.23
CA ALA A 86 -14.28 4.64 -1.96
C ALA A 86 -14.04 4.61 -3.48
N GLU A 87 -12.97 5.23 -3.95
CA GLU A 87 -12.55 5.19 -5.36
C GLU A 87 -12.22 3.76 -5.83
N LEU A 88 -11.47 3.01 -5.02
CA LEU A 88 -11.17 1.59 -5.28
C LEU A 88 -12.45 0.75 -5.30
N GLY A 89 -13.39 0.97 -4.38
CA GLY A 89 -14.68 0.28 -4.34
C GLY A 89 -15.51 0.54 -5.59
N VAL A 90 -15.55 1.78 -6.09
CA VAL A 90 -16.20 2.12 -7.36
C VAL A 90 -15.50 1.46 -8.55
N THR A 91 -14.17 1.45 -8.56
CA THR A 91 -13.41 0.81 -9.64
C THR A 91 -13.63 -0.70 -9.67
N LEU A 92 -13.61 -1.37 -8.51
CA LEU A 92 -13.89 -2.80 -8.40
C LEU A 92 -15.32 -3.14 -8.84
N LYS A 93 -16.30 -2.30 -8.47
CA LYS A 93 -17.68 -2.46 -8.96
C LYS A 93 -17.76 -2.36 -10.48
N ASN A 94 -17.15 -1.32 -11.07
CA ASN A 94 -17.13 -1.15 -12.52
C ASN A 94 -16.43 -2.32 -13.24
N ILE A 95 -15.38 -2.89 -12.66
CA ILE A 95 -14.72 -4.09 -13.20
C ILE A 95 -15.66 -5.29 -13.13
N GLY A 96 -16.36 -5.50 -12.02
CA GLY A 96 -17.35 -6.56 -11.88
C GLY A 96 -18.49 -6.45 -12.91
N ASP A 97 -19.04 -5.25 -13.07
CA ASP A 97 -20.11 -4.98 -14.04
C ASP A 97 -19.64 -5.28 -15.48
N ARG A 98 -18.43 -4.85 -15.85
CA ARG A 98 -17.82 -5.15 -17.16
C ARG A 98 -17.52 -6.64 -17.36
N GLN A 99 -17.10 -7.35 -16.31
CA GLN A 99 -16.88 -8.79 -16.39
C GLN A 99 -18.19 -9.54 -16.64
N GLN A 100 -19.30 -9.11 -16.02
CA GLN A 100 -20.61 -9.68 -16.29
C GLN A 100 -21.04 -9.43 -17.75
N GLU A 101 -20.89 -8.20 -18.24
CA GLU A 101 -21.20 -7.86 -19.64
C GLU A 101 -20.40 -8.73 -20.63
N VAL A 102 -19.09 -8.92 -20.39
CA VAL A 102 -18.25 -9.79 -21.22
C VAL A 102 -18.69 -11.25 -21.19
N LEU A 103 -19.14 -11.77 -20.03
CA LEU A 103 -19.65 -13.13 -19.91
C LEU A 103 -20.98 -13.31 -20.66
N ASP A 104 -21.87 -12.32 -20.57
CA ASP A 104 -23.15 -12.31 -21.26
C ASP A 104 -22.93 -12.25 -22.78
N ASP A 105 -22.03 -11.38 -23.25
CA ASP A 105 -21.65 -11.26 -24.65
C ASP A 105 -20.97 -12.51 -25.19
N ALA A 106 -20.07 -13.13 -24.41
CA ALA A 106 -19.42 -14.39 -24.80
C ALA A 106 -20.44 -15.54 -24.93
N SER A 107 -21.42 -15.58 -24.04
CA SER A 107 -22.52 -16.57 -24.09
C SER A 107 -23.38 -16.35 -25.34
N ALA A 108 -23.80 -15.11 -25.60
CA ALA A 108 -24.55 -14.75 -26.79
C ALA A 108 -23.77 -15.00 -28.09
N SER A 109 -22.45 -14.78 -28.09
CA SER A 109 -21.57 -15.09 -29.22
C SER A 109 -21.48 -16.59 -29.47
N THR A 110 -21.38 -17.40 -28.41
CA THR A 110 -21.38 -18.87 -28.52
C THR A 110 -22.68 -19.37 -29.13
N ASP A 111 -23.82 -18.83 -28.71
CA ASP A 111 -25.12 -19.18 -29.29
C ASP A 111 -25.20 -18.81 -30.77
N LYS A 112 -24.71 -17.63 -31.16
CA LYS A 112 -24.64 -17.22 -32.58
C LYS A 112 -23.74 -18.14 -33.40
N VAL A 113 -22.58 -18.53 -32.88
CA VAL A 113 -21.67 -19.47 -33.58
C VAL A 113 -22.34 -20.82 -33.77
N ASN A 114 -23.03 -21.34 -32.74
CA ASN A 114 -23.77 -22.60 -32.85
C ASN A 114 -24.92 -22.53 -33.88
N GLN A 115 -25.57 -21.37 -34.02
CA GLN A 115 -26.59 -21.15 -35.05
C GLN A 115 -25.96 -21.08 -36.45
N LEU A 116 -24.87 -20.32 -36.60
CA LEU A 116 -24.11 -20.24 -37.85
C LEU A 116 -23.59 -21.60 -38.31
N GLU A 117 -23.12 -22.45 -37.40
CA GLU A 117 -22.69 -23.82 -37.71
C GLU A 117 -23.85 -24.65 -38.27
N LYS A 118 -25.04 -24.58 -37.67
CA LYS A 118 -26.24 -25.25 -38.18
C LYS A 118 -26.66 -24.73 -39.55
N ASP A 119 -26.64 -23.41 -39.73
CA ASP A 119 -26.97 -22.78 -41.01
C ASP A 119 -25.97 -23.19 -42.10
N PHE A 120 -24.68 -23.34 -41.74
CA PHE A 120 -23.64 -23.81 -42.65
C PHE A 120 -23.86 -25.27 -43.05
N LEU A 121 -24.22 -26.16 -42.12
CA LEU A 121 -24.58 -27.55 -42.43
C LEU A 121 -25.78 -27.63 -43.39
N ILE A 122 -26.83 -26.83 -43.13
CA ILE A 122 -28.00 -26.77 -44.04
C ILE A 122 -27.62 -26.24 -45.42
N LEU A 123 -26.69 -25.28 -45.48
CA LEU A 123 -26.20 -24.74 -46.74
C LEU A 123 -25.37 -25.78 -47.49
N GLU A 124 -24.49 -26.53 -46.81
CA GLU A 124 -23.70 -27.61 -47.36
C GLU A 124 -24.61 -28.69 -47.98
N ASP A 125 -25.62 -29.15 -47.24
CA ASP A 125 -26.62 -30.10 -47.72
C ASP A 125 -27.32 -29.60 -48.99
N LYS A 126 -27.74 -28.32 -49.02
CA LYS A 126 -28.39 -27.72 -50.20
C LYS A 126 -27.47 -27.58 -51.40
N VAL A 127 -26.18 -27.33 -51.17
CA VAL A 127 -25.17 -27.28 -52.23
C VAL A 127 -24.95 -28.67 -52.79
N GLU A 128 -24.89 -29.70 -51.94
CA GLU A 128 -24.79 -31.09 -52.37
C GLU A 128 -26.02 -31.50 -53.21
N GLU A 129 -27.24 -31.23 -52.71
CA GLU A 129 -28.49 -31.47 -53.46
C GLU A 129 -28.49 -30.73 -54.81
N GLY A 130 -28.08 -29.46 -54.84
CA GLY A 130 -27.99 -28.69 -56.08
C GLY A 130 -26.92 -29.22 -57.05
N LEU A 131 -25.83 -29.82 -56.56
CA LEU A 131 -24.82 -30.47 -57.40
C LEU A 131 -25.36 -31.76 -58.00
N GLU A 132 -26.13 -32.55 -57.24
CA GLU A 132 -26.81 -33.74 -57.75
C GLU A 132 -27.81 -33.38 -58.85
N ASP A 133 -28.65 -32.37 -58.63
CA ASP A 133 -29.61 -31.86 -59.62
C ASP A 133 -28.91 -31.43 -60.91
N VAL A 134 -27.77 -30.75 -60.81
CA VAL A 134 -26.97 -30.33 -61.98
C VAL A 134 -26.39 -31.53 -62.72
N GLN A 135 -25.93 -32.57 -62.00
CA GLN A 135 -25.45 -33.80 -62.63
C GLN A 135 -26.55 -34.55 -63.36
N ASP A 136 -27.75 -34.61 -62.78
CA ASP A 136 -28.90 -35.25 -63.41
C ASP A 136 -29.37 -34.46 -64.64
N PHE A 137 -29.41 -33.13 -64.56
CA PHE A 137 -29.65 -32.29 -65.72
C PHE A 137 -28.60 -32.51 -66.83
N GLU A 138 -27.32 -32.67 -66.49
CA GLU A 138 -26.27 -32.98 -67.48
C GLU A 138 -26.51 -34.33 -68.16
N LYS A 139 -26.95 -35.36 -67.42
CA LYS A 139 -27.30 -36.67 -67.98
C LYS A 139 -28.49 -36.56 -68.92
N ASP A 140 -29.53 -35.82 -68.53
CA ASP A 140 -30.73 -35.62 -69.34
C ASP A 140 -30.39 -34.90 -70.65
N VAL A 141 -29.56 -33.85 -70.59
CA VAL A 141 -29.10 -33.13 -71.79
C VAL A 141 -28.27 -34.03 -72.71
N LYS A 142 -27.42 -34.90 -72.16
CA LYS A 142 -26.67 -35.89 -72.96
C LYS A 142 -27.60 -36.89 -73.64
N THR A 143 -28.58 -37.42 -72.92
CA THR A 143 -29.58 -38.36 -73.45
C THR A 143 -30.40 -37.70 -74.56
N PHE A 144 -30.91 -36.49 -74.30
CA PHE A 144 -31.64 -35.69 -75.29
C PHE A 144 -30.82 -35.47 -76.58
N LYS A 145 -29.52 -35.18 -76.46
CA LYS A 145 -28.64 -35.02 -77.61
C LYS A 145 -28.52 -36.31 -78.44
N ILE A 146 -28.43 -37.48 -77.79
CA ILE A 146 -28.39 -38.78 -78.48
C ILE A 146 -29.71 -39.06 -79.19
N GLU A 147 -30.84 -38.85 -78.50
CA GLU A 147 -32.17 -39.05 -79.08
C GLU A 147 -32.40 -38.15 -80.31
N VAL A 148 -31.99 -36.88 -80.24
CA VAL A 148 -32.05 -35.97 -81.39
C VAL A 148 -31.18 -36.46 -82.55
N ASP A 149 -29.96 -36.92 -82.29
CA ASP A 149 -29.06 -37.48 -83.32
C ASP A 149 -29.65 -38.73 -83.98
N ASP A 150 -30.26 -39.62 -83.19
CA ASP A 150 -30.91 -40.83 -83.68
C ASP A 150 -32.19 -40.53 -84.47
N LEU A 151 -32.96 -39.51 -84.07
CA LEU A 151 -34.10 -39.01 -84.86
C LEU A 151 -33.65 -38.46 -86.21
N TRP A 152 -32.53 -37.71 -86.27
CA TRP A 152 -31.97 -37.22 -87.53
C TRP A 152 -31.52 -38.37 -88.44
N LYS A 153 -30.82 -39.38 -87.90
CA LYS A 153 -30.45 -40.59 -88.66
C LYS A 153 -31.67 -41.36 -89.16
N GLY A 154 -32.70 -41.51 -88.33
CA GLY A 154 -33.95 -42.18 -88.70
C GLY A 154 -34.71 -41.44 -89.78
N LEU A 155 -34.75 -40.11 -89.73
CA LEU A 155 -35.33 -39.27 -90.77
C LEU A 155 -34.55 -39.38 -92.09
N ASP A 156 -33.22 -39.37 -92.04
CA ASP A 156 -32.37 -39.53 -93.23
C ASP A 156 -32.59 -40.90 -93.88
N ALA A 157 -32.65 -41.96 -93.06
CA ALA A 157 -32.96 -43.32 -93.52
C ALA A 157 -34.38 -43.44 -94.14
N ALA A 158 -35.38 -42.75 -93.56
CA ALA A 158 -36.75 -42.77 -94.08
C ALA A 158 -36.95 -41.88 -95.33
N SER A 159 -36.10 -40.86 -95.52
CA SER A 159 -36.22 -39.89 -96.62
C SER A 159 -35.32 -40.19 -97.82
N SER A 160 -34.38 -41.14 -97.71
CA SER A 160 -33.60 -41.64 -98.85
C SER A 160 -34.42 -42.59 -99.74
N PRO A 161 -34.69 -42.27 -101.02
CA PRO A 161 -35.61 -43.06 -101.84
C PRO A 161 -35.05 -44.40 -102.38
N LEU A 162 -33.75 -44.68 -102.24
CA LEU A 162 -33.11 -45.90 -102.79
C LEU A 162 -31.88 -46.36 -101.97
N GLY A 163 -32.02 -47.48 -101.25
CA GLY A 163 -30.93 -48.27 -100.66
C GLY A 163 -30.59 -47.91 -99.21
N GLY A 164 -30.22 -48.84 -98.32
CA GLY A 164 -29.93 -50.27 -98.40
C GLY A 164 -29.45 -50.75 -97.03
#